data_AF-A0A2E8DP25-F1
#
_entry.id   AF-A0A2E8DP25-F1
#
_cell.length_a   1.000
_cell.length_b   1.000
_cell.length_c   1.000
_cell.angle_alpha   90.00
_cell.angle_beta   90.00
_cell.angle_gamma   90.00
#
_symmetry.space_group_name_H-M   'P 1'
#
loop_
_entity.id
_entity.type
_entity.pdbx_description
1 polymer ?
#
loop_
_entity_poly.entity_id
_entity_poly.type
_entity_poly.pdbx_seq_one_letter_code
_entity_poly.pdbx_strand_id
1 'polypeptide(L)'
;MDNFSLDDINVSNDFLSILELISTENRVDAVYFALPPGVHQGEIVTAATSGLHIFTEKPMSLSLDRAIEMEKAIRESGVISTVGFQQRYDPRYQAAQIFLQNKKLVMMTIIHNSNLESHSVKHTPTENLGGPVTGSGPPILSDLALQ
;
A
#
# COMPACT_ATOMS: atom_id res chain seq x y z
N MET A 1 13.77 22.20 11.19
CA MET A 1 12.98 21.12 11.83
C MET A 1 13.99 20.16 12.46
N ASP A 2 14.76 20.62 13.44
CA ASP A 2 16.10 20.07 13.61
C ASP A 2 16.28 19.19 14.84
N ASN A 3 15.20 18.65 15.42
CA ASN A 3 15.29 17.72 16.57
C ASN A 3 14.01 16.85 16.70
N PHE A 4 13.65 16.12 15.65
CA PHE A 4 12.72 15.00 15.79
C PHE A 4 13.55 13.71 15.87
N SER A 5 13.77 13.21 17.09
CA SER A 5 14.31 11.88 17.36
C SER A 5 13.21 11.06 18.02
N LEU A 6 12.96 9.86 17.50
CA LEU A 6 12.19 8.84 18.18
C LEU A 6 13.22 7.87 18.73
N ASP A 7 13.45 7.90 20.04
CA ASP A 7 14.62 7.30 20.72
C ASP A 7 14.71 5.76 20.58
N ASP A 8 13.69 5.10 20.01
CA ASP A 8 13.64 3.67 19.70
C ASP A 8 13.54 3.36 18.19
N ILE A 9 13.74 4.36 17.32
CA ILE A 9 13.72 4.17 15.86
C ILE A 9 15.14 4.15 15.31
N ASN A 10 15.56 2.94 14.96
CA ASN A 10 16.78 2.74 14.18
C ASN A 10 16.50 3.08 12.71
N VAL A 11 17.18 4.09 12.19
CA VAL A 11 17.11 4.49 10.78
C VAL A 11 18.40 4.05 10.09
N SER A 12 18.28 3.39 8.94
CA SER A 12 19.41 3.14 8.05
C SER A 12 18.98 3.30 6.60
N ASN A 13 19.94 3.68 5.76
CA ASN A 13 19.77 3.88 4.33
C ASN A 13 20.11 2.61 3.52
N ASP A 14 20.58 1.55 4.18
CA ASP A 14 20.87 0.26 3.56
C ASP A 14 19.87 -0.79 4.07
N PHE A 15 18.86 -1.01 3.25
CA PHE A 15 17.76 -1.91 3.56
C PHE A 15 18.20 -3.38 3.65
N LEU A 16 19.11 -3.83 2.79
CA LEU A 16 19.54 -5.23 2.77
C LEU A 16 20.36 -5.57 4.02
N SER A 17 21.26 -4.67 4.42
CA SER A 17 22.01 -4.81 5.67
C SER A 17 21.10 -4.83 6.90
N ILE A 18 20.03 -4.02 6.93
CA ILE A 18 19.03 -4.07 8.01
C ILE A 18 18.31 -5.42 8.02
N LEU A 19 17.89 -5.93 6.86
CA LEU A 19 17.14 -7.17 6.78
C LEU A 19 18.00 -8.36 7.23
N GLU A 20 19.28 -8.37 6.87
CA GLU A 20 20.25 -9.37 7.31
C GLU A 20 20.50 -9.27 8.84
N LEU A 21 20.64 -8.07 9.38
CA LEU A 21 20.78 -7.85 10.83
C LEU A 21 19.53 -8.31 11.60
N ILE A 22 18.34 -7.96 11.13
CA ILE A 22 17.08 -8.31 11.79
C ILE A 22 16.85 -9.83 11.75
N SER A 23 17.22 -10.49 10.65
CA SER A 23 17.07 -11.94 10.52
C SER A 23 18.08 -12.74 11.35
N THR A 24 19.19 -12.14 11.78
CA THR A 24 20.26 -12.82 12.54
C THR A 24 20.21 -12.54 14.04
N GLU A 25 19.82 -11.34 14.47
CA GLU A 25 19.83 -10.98 15.89
C GLU A 25 18.58 -11.41 16.67
N ASN A 26 17.56 -11.98 16.01
CA ASN A 26 16.35 -12.53 16.65
C ASN A 26 15.59 -11.51 17.53
N ARG A 27 15.65 -10.22 17.18
CA ARG A 27 15.09 -9.10 17.96
C ARG A 27 13.73 -8.58 17.48
N VAL A 28 13.22 -9.10 16.36
CA VAL A 28 12.02 -8.59 15.70
C VAL A 28 11.11 -9.74 15.30
N ASP A 29 9.82 -9.61 15.57
CA ASP A 29 8.82 -10.62 15.24
C ASP A 29 8.20 -10.43 13.84
N ALA A 30 8.18 -9.19 13.33
CA ALA A 30 7.50 -8.83 12.08
C ALA A 30 8.16 -7.66 11.32
N VAL A 31 8.00 -7.65 10.01
CA VAL A 31 8.50 -6.59 9.10
C VAL A 31 7.34 -5.97 8.31
N TYR A 32 7.33 -4.64 8.24
CA TYR A 32 6.41 -3.87 7.39
C TYR A 32 7.13 -3.30 6.17
N PHE A 33 6.79 -3.81 4.98
CA PHE A 33 7.33 -3.35 3.71
C PHE A 33 6.46 -2.22 3.11
N ALA A 34 6.96 -1.00 3.15
CA ALA A 34 6.36 0.18 2.52
C ALA A 34 7.18 0.64 1.29
N LEU A 35 7.61 -0.32 0.47
CA LEU A 35 8.48 -0.09 -0.68
C LEU A 35 7.67 0.25 -1.94
N PRO A 36 8.21 1.09 -2.85
CA PRO A 36 7.68 1.21 -4.20
C PRO A 36 7.62 -0.15 -4.90
N PRO A 37 6.57 -0.46 -5.69
CA PRO A 37 6.35 -1.81 -6.18
C PRO A 37 7.39 -2.28 -7.23
N GLY A 38 8.18 -1.35 -7.78
CA GLY A 38 9.28 -1.66 -8.70
C GLY A 38 10.61 -2.01 -8.04
N VAL A 39 10.72 -1.87 -6.71
CA VAL A 39 11.99 -2.10 -5.99
C VAL A 39 12.01 -3.37 -5.13
N HIS A 40 10.97 -4.20 -5.22
CA HIS A 40 10.95 -5.51 -4.59
C HIS A 40 12.00 -6.41 -5.27
N GLN A 41 13.06 -6.77 -4.54
CA GLN A 41 14.23 -7.52 -4.99
C GLN A 41 14.39 -8.87 -4.27
N GLY A 42 13.34 -9.36 -3.62
CA GLY A 42 13.31 -10.68 -2.96
C GLY A 42 13.25 -10.60 -1.44
N GLU A 43 13.16 -9.41 -0.87
CA GLU A 43 13.12 -9.17 0.57
C GLU A 43 11.95 -9.84 1.30
N ILE A 44 10.80 -10.00 0.63
CA ILE A 44 9.66 -10.73 1.17
C ILE A 44 9.99 -12.22 1.32
N VAL A 45 10.65 -12.79 0.32
CA VAL A 45 11.11 -14.19 0.36
C VAL A 45 12.13 -14.35 1.48
N THR A 46 13.13 -13.46 1.56
CA THR A 46 14.14 -13.46 2.62
C THR A 46 13.49 -13.41 4.00
N ALA A 47 12.62 -12.44 4.26
CA ALA A 47 11.94 -12.30 5.55
C ALA A 47 11.11 -13.54 5.91
N ALA A 48 10.38 -14.11 4.95
CA ALA A 48 9.59 -15.32 5.15
C ALA A 48 10.51 -16.50 5.52
N THR A 49 11.59 -16.71 4.77
CA THR A 49 12.54 -17.82 5.05
C THR A 49 13.28 -17.66 6.38
N SER A 50 13.41 -16.42 6.88
CA SER A 50 13.94 -16.11 8.20
C SER A 50 12.92 -16.24 9.33
N GLY A 51 11.67 -16.62 9.04
CA GLY A 51 10.62 -16.82 10.05
C GLY A 51 9.94 -15.53 10.54
N LEU A 52 10.18 -14.40 9.87
CA LEU A 52 9.61 -13.10 10.25
C LEU A 52 8.18 -12.97 9.71
N HIS A 53 7.26 -12.45 10.52
CA HIS A 53 5.91 -12.11 10.05
C HIS A 53 5.94 -10.89 9.12
N ILE A 54 4.99 -10.81 8.19
CA ILE A 54 5.08 -9.87 7.06
C ILE A 54 3.80 -9.04 6.93
N PHE A 55 3.95 -7.72 6.88
CA PHE A 55 2.94 -6.81 6.34
C PHE A 55 3.54 -6.12 5.11
N THR A 56 2.86 -6.14 3.96
CA THR A 56 3.37 -5.48 2.74
C THR A 56 2.35 -4.49 2.19
N GLU A 57 2.77 -3.28 1.84
CA GLU A 57 1.93 -2.32 1.12
C GLU A 57 1.58 -2.81 -0.29
N LYS A 58 0.42 -2.40 -0.78
CA LYS A 58 -0.04 -2.76 -2.14
C LYS A 58 0.57 -1.82 -3.20
N PRO A 59 0.81 -2.32 -4.43
CA PRO A 59 0.73 -3.73 -4.82
C PRO A 59 1.99 -4.50 -4.39
N MET A 60 1.81 -5.74 -3.93
CA MET A 60 2.91 -6.61 -3.47
C MET A 60 3.95 -6.93 -4.57
N SER A 61 3.52 -6.91 -5.83
CA SER A 61 4.39 -7.08 -7.00
C SER A 61 3.69 -6.55 -8.24
N LEU A 62 4.47 -6.09 -9.24
CA LEU A 62 3.97 -5.76 -10.58
C LEU A 62 3.96 -6.98 -11.53
N SER A 63 4.54 -8.11 -11.11
CA SER A 63 4.59 -9.38 -11.84
C SER A 63 3.86 -10.48 -11.09
N LEU A 64 2.99 -11.21 -11.79
CA LEU A 64 2.26 -12.35 -11.23
C LEU A 64 3.22 -13.48 -10.82
N ASP A 65 4.21 -13.79 -11.65
CA ASP A 65 5.18 -14.85 -11.36
C ASP A 65 5.93 -14.57 -10.06
N ARG A 66 6.34 -13.32 -9.86
CA ARG A 66 7.00 -12.88 -8.61
C ARG A 66 6.05 -12.93 -7.41
N ALA A 67 4.78 -12.59 -7.59
CA ALA A 67 3.79 -12.72 -6.52
C ALA A 67 3.59 -14.20 -6.11
N ILE A 68 3.60 -15.13 -7.07
CA ILE A 68 3.51 -16.57 -6.82
C ILE A 68 4.74 -17.08 -6.08
N GLU A 69 5.95 -16.64 -6.46
CA GLU A 69 7.19 -16.98 -5.75
C GLU A 69 7.15 -16.53 -4.29
N MET A 70 6.68 -15.30 -4.03
CA MET A 70 6.51 -14.77 -2.67
C MET A 70 5.46 -15.55 -1.87
N GLU A 71 4.30 -15.84 -2.47
CA GLU A 71 3.23 -16.63 -1.83
C GLU A 71 3.72 -18.02 -1.41
N LYS A 72 4.48 -18.68 -2.29
CA LYS A 72 5.08 -19.98 -1.99
C LYS A 72 6.01 -19.91 -0.78
N ALA A 73 6.94 -18.95 -0.75
CA ALA A 73 7.89 -18.80 0.37
C ALA A 73 7.20 -18.51 1.70
N ILE A 74 6.17 -17.65 1.69
CA ILE A 74 5.35 -17.34 2.86
C ILE A 74 4.64 -18.61 3.36
N ARG A 75 4.02 -19.37 2.45
CA ARG A 75 3.28 -20.58 2.81
C ARG A 75 4.19 -21.68 3.34
N GLU A 76 5.38 -21.84 2.77
CA GLU A 76 6.37 -22.84 3.21
C GLU A 76 6.98 -22.49 4.57
N SER A 77 7.19 -21.21 4.87
CA SER A 77 7.71 -20.75 6.16
C SER A 77 6.68 -20.79 7.30
N GLY A 78 5.38 -20.73 6.97
CA GLY A 78 4.29 -20.72 7.96
C GLY A 78 4.15 -19.40 8.72
N VAL A 79 4.82 -18.34 8.26
CA VAL A 79 4.71 -17.00 8.88
C VAL A 79 3.34 -16.38 8.59
N ILE A 80 2.85 -15.57 9.53
CA ILE A 80 1.68 -14.73 9.29
C ILE A 80 2.06 -13.65 8.27
N SER A 81 1.27 -13.54 7.20
CA SER A 81 1.44 -12.45 6.24
C SER A 81 0.12 -11.76 5.88
N THR A 82 0.20 -10.48 5.54
CA THR A 82 -0.92 -9.73 4.97
C THR A 82 -0.45 -8.62 4.02
N VAL A 83 -1.38 -8.19 3.16
CA VAL A 83 -1.17 -7.05 2.26
C VAL A 83 -2.08 -5.91 2.70
N GLY A 84 -1.57 -4.68 2.61
CA GLY A 84 -2.23 -3.42 2.97
C GLY A 84 -3.47 -3.07 2.14
N PHE A 85 -4.46 -3.97 2.06
CA PHE A 85 -5.80 -3.71 1.54
C PHE A 85 -6.69 -3.14 2.65
N GLN A 86 -6.34 -1.94 3.11
CA GLN A 86 -6.94 -1.27 4.26
C GLN A 86 -8.47 -1.14 4.18
N GLN A 87 -9.03 -1.02 2.97
CA GLN A 87 -10.48 -0.91 2.78
C GLN A 87 -11.26 -2.14 3.27
N ARG A 88 -10.63 -3.34 3.38
CA ARG A 88 -11.29 -4.52 3.97
C ARG A 88 -11.65 -4.33 5.45
N TYR A 89 -10.94 -3.43 6.14
CA TYR A 89 -11.13 -3.15 7.56
C TYR A 89 -11.99 -1.91 7.82
N ASP A 90 -12.40 -1.20 6.77
CA ASP A 90 -13.29 -0.06 6.91
C ASP A 90 -14.72 -0.54 7.21
N PRO A 91 -15.36 -0.07 8.30
CA PRO A 91 -16.70 -0.51 8.70
C PRO A 91 -17.76 -0.39 7.60
N ARG A 92 -17.62 0.57 6.68
CA ARG A 92 -18.56 0.78 5.57
C ARG A 92 -18.49 -0.35 4.56
N TYR A 93 -17.27 -0.79 4.23
CA TYR A 93 -17.06 -1.92 3.33
C TYR A 93 -17.44 -3.25 3.99
N GLN A 94 -17.19 -3.40 5.29
CA GLN A 94 -17.67 -4.57 6.04
C GLN A 94 -19.20 -4.63 6.09
N ALA A 95 -19.87 -3.50 6.35
CA ALA A 95 -21.33 -3.43 6.34
C ALA A 95 -21.90 -3.76 4.95
N ALA A 96 -21.29 -3.25 3.89
CA ALA A 96 -21.66 -3.60 2.52
C ALA A 96 -21.46 -5.09 2.25
N GLN A 97 -20.32 -5.66 2.66
CA GLN A 97 -20.05 -7.10 2.52
C GLN A 97 -21.12 -7.92 3.24
N ILE A 98 -21.41 -7.65 4.51
CA ILE A 98 -22.45 -8.30 5.31
C ILE A 98 -23.83 -8.21 4.63
N PHE A 99 -24.23 -7.01 4.18
CA PHE A 99 -25.50 -6.80 3.50
C PHE A 99 -25.63 -7.64 2.22
N LEU A 100 -24.53 -7.86 1.52
CA LEU A 100 -24.49 -8.57 0.25
C LEU A 100 -24.32 -10.10 0.37
N GLN A 101 -23.92 -10.64 1.53
CA GLN A 101 -23.55 -12.07 1.71
C GLN A 101 -24.58 -13.08 1.16
N ASN A 102 -25.88 -12.77 1.21
CA ASN A 102 -26.96 -13.66 0.77
C ASN A 102 -27.72 -13.14 -0.46
N LYS A 103 -27.12 -12.23 -1.23
CA LYS A 103 -27.75 -11.60 -2.39
C LYS A 103 -27.02 -12.02 -3.66
N LYS A 104 -27.77 -12.39 -4.69
CA LYS A 104 -27.23 -12.52 -6.05
C LYS A 104 -27.08 -11.11 -6.63
N LEU A 105 -25.84 -10.64 -6.77
CA LEU A 105 -25.59 -9.41 -7.51
C LEU A 105 -25.84 -9.65 -9.01
N VAL A 106 -26.77 -8.88 -9.57
CA VAL A 106 -27.07 -8.89 -11.01
C VAL A 106 -26.42 -7.69 -11.69
N MET A 107 -26.38 -6.54 -11.02
CA MET A 107 -25.76 -5.31 -11.50
C MET A 107 -25.26 -4.48 -10.31
N MET A 108 -24.13 -3.81 -10.48
CA MET A 108 -23.59 -2.83 -9.53
C MET A 108 -23.26 -1.56 -10.31
N THR A 109 -23.72 -0.42 -9.78
CA THR A 109 -23.30 0.90 -10.25
C THR A 109 -22.48 1.54 -9.13
N ILE A 110 -21.25 1.91 -9.44
CA ILE A 110 -20.36 2.60 -8.51
C ILE A 110 -20.28 4.06 -8.94
N ILE A 111 -20.66 4.96 -8.04
CA ILE A 111 -20.46 6.40 -8.23
C ILE A 111 -19.38 6.81 -7.24
N HIS A 112 -18.23 7.24 -7.77
CA HIS A 112 -17.10 7.66 -6.96
C HIS A 112 -17.07 9.17 -6.86
N ASN A 113 -17.43 9.69 -5.68
CA ASN A 113 -17.29 11.11 -5.37
C ASN A 113 -16.07 11.28 -4.48
N SER A 114 -14.92 11.56 -5.10
CA SER A 114 -13.68 11.82 -4.37
C SER A 114 -13.30 13.30 -4.44
N ASN A 115 -12.53 13.73 -3.45
CA ASN A 115 -11.69 14.90 -3.56
C ASN A 115 -10.64 14.70 -4.67
N LEU A 116 -10.12 15.81 -5.21
CA LEU A 116 -9.19 15.79 -6.34
C LEU A 116 -8.06 14.77 -6.11
N GLU A 117 -7.55 14.73 -4.86
CA GLU A 117 -6.57 13.81 -4.21
C GLU A 117 -6.81 12.28 -4.36
N SER A 118 -7.85 11.83 -5.07
CA SER A 118 -7.99 10.41 -5.43
C SER A 118 -6.80 9.90 -6.25
N HIS A 119 -6.45 8.61 -6.12
CA HIS A 119 -5.19 7.95 -6.56
C HIS A 119 -4.54 8.36 -7.91
N SER A 120 -5.26 9.03 -8.80
CA SER A 120 -4.78 9.64 -10.04
C SER A 120 -3.92 10.91 -9.87
N VAL A 121 -3.95 11.61 -8.72
CA VAL A 121 -3.14 12.85 -8.54
C VAL A 121 -1.65 12.59 -8.40
N LYS A 122 -1.24 11.33 -8.16
CA LYS A 122 0.18 10.96 -8.09
C LYS A 122 0.96 11.28 -9.38
N HIS A 123 0.25 11.48 -10.49
CA HIS A 123 0.82 11.87 -11.78
C HIS A 123 0.33 13.23 -12.26
N THR A 124 -0.43 13.96 -11.45
CA THR A 124 -0.82 15.33 -11.78
C THR A 124 0.34 16.24 -11.38
N PRO A 125 1.01 16.91 -12.32
CA PRO A 125 2.11 17.83 -12.01
C PRO A 125 1.55 19.10 -11.37
N THR A 126 1.20 19.01 -10.08
CA THR A 126 0.64 20.12 -9.29
C THR A 126 1.60 21.31 -9.22
N GLU A 127 2.90 21.09 -9.43
CA GLU A 127 3.92 22.13 -9.61
C GLU A 127 3.70 22.98 -10.85
N ASN A 128 3.11 22.42 -11.91
CA ASN A 128 2.82 23.12 -13.16
C ASN A 128 1.35 23.57 -13.26
N LEU A 129 0.44 22.84 -12.61
CA LEU A 129 -1.00 23.03 -12.75
C LEU A 129 -1.61 23.89 -11.63
N GLY A 130 -0.86 24.16 -10.57
CA GLY A 130 -1.39 24.73 -9.33
C GLY A 130 -2.20 23.68 -8.57
N GLY A 131 -1.87 23.44 -7.31
CA GLY A 131 -2.57 22.47 -6.47
C GLY A 131 -4.07 22.76 -6.32
N PRO A 132 -4.84 21.85 -5.71
CA PRO A 132 -6.27 22.03 -5.51
C PRO A 132 -6.57 23.36 -4.81
N VAL A 133 -7.52 24.13 -5.35
CA VAL A 133 -7.90 25.43 -4.78
C VAL A 133 -8.57 25.19 -3.42
N THR A 134 -7.89 25.53 -2.34
CA THR A 134 -8.44 25.43 -0.98
C THR A 134 -9.38 26.60 -0.74
N GLY A 135 -10.68 26.38 -0.98
CA GLY A 135 -11.75 27.29 -0.55
C GLY A 135 -12.40 28.14 -1.65
N SER A 136 -13.71 27.94 -1.82
CA SER A 136 -14.75 28.86 -2.34
C SER A 136 -14.50 29.69 -3.63
N GLY A 137 -13.63 29.27 -4.54
CA GLY A 137 -13.50 29.86 -5.90
C GLY A 137 -14.19 29.02 -6.98
N PRO A 138 -14.76 29.63 -8.05
CA PRO A 138 -15.50 28.89 -9.06
C PRO A 138 -14.57 27.95 -9.87
N PRO A 139 -15.09 26.81 -10.37
CA PRO A 139 -14.29 25.78 -11.00
C PRO A 139 -13.72 26.22 -12.34
N ILE A 140 -12.58 25.62 -12.68
CA ILE A 140 -12.01 25.59 -14.03
C ILE A 140 -12.94 24.74 -14.90
N LEU A 141 -14.05 25.35 -15.32
CA LEU A 141 -14.97 24.85 -16.33
C LEU A 141 -15.16 26.00 -17.32
N SER A 142 -14.23 26.15 -18.26
CA SER A 142 -14.48 27.00 -19.43
C SER A 142 -13.96 26.48 -20.77
N ASP A 143 -13.17 25.39 -20.87
CA ASP A 143 -12.56 25.04 -22.18
C ASP A 143 -12.63 23.57 -22.61
N LEU A 144 -13.64 22.81 -22.16
CA LEU A 144 -13.98 21.52 -22.81
C LEU A 144 -15.43 21.50 -23.30
N ALA A 145 -15.76 22.49 -24.12
CA ALA A 145 -16.93 22.48 -24.98
C ALA A 145 -16.54 23.16 -26.31
N LEU A 146 -15.70 22.48 -27.10
CA LEU A 146 -15.58 22.59 -28.56
C LEU A 146 -14.42 21.69 -29.03
N GLN A 147 -14.75 20.41 -29.27
CA GLN A 147 -14.27 19.59 -30.38
C GLN A 147 -15.12 18.32 -30.45
#